data_AF-R9R0M9-F1
#
_entry.id   AF-R9R0M9-F1
#
_cell.length_a   1.000
_cell.length_b   1.000
_cell.length_c   1.000
_cell.angle_alpha   90.00
_cell.angle_beta   90.00
_cell.angle_gamma   90.00
#
_symmetry.space_group_name_H-M   'P 1'
#
loop_
_entity.id
_entity.type
_entity.pdbx_description
1 polymer ?
#
loop_
_entity_poly.entity_id
_entity_poly.type
_entity_poly.pdbx_seq_one_letter_code
_entity_poly.pdbx_strand_id
1 'polypeptide(L)'
;MSEKAKKVGRRSLSKRRESLIKELWGDELSELNIWNRKEHDGFTTIPRTLNYINRIIDYLAGAGSPVSQTYLSLWCRVFDEGFVEIRDKDALAFESGFSGQRAVTTWLGRMKKLRELGLISTKPGTSGEFHYVIMLNPLYVIKKSYESNGWARDERYNALFSRMQEVGAEWE
;
A
#
# COMPACT_ATOMS: atom_id res chain seq x y z
N MET A 1 14.57 8.48 22.77
CA MET A 1 13.73 9.70 22.63
C MET A 1 12.36 9.44 23.20
N SER A 2 11.89 10.24 24.17
CA SER A 2 10.56 10.06 24.78
C SER A 2 9.42 10.36 23.79
N GLU A 3 8.23 9.79 24.00
CA GLU A 3 7.05 10.07 23.18
C GLU A 3 6.69 11.56 23.14
N LYS A 4 6.87 12.26 24.28
CA LYS A 4 6.67 13.71 24.37
C LYS A 4 7.60 14.45 23.40
N ALA A 5 8.88 14.08 23.34
CA ALA A 5 9.85 14.69 22.42
C ALA A 5 9.49 14.43 20.94
N LYS A 6 9.07 13.21 20.59
CA LYS A 6 8.59 12.87 19.24
C LYS A 6 7.36 13.70 18.83
N LYS A 7 6.41 13.90 19.75
CA LYS A 7 5.18 14.68 19.51
C LYS A 7 5.47 16.17 19.31
N VAL A 8 6.38 16.74 20.09
CA VAL A 8 6.82 18.13 19.96
C VAL A 8 7.54 18.35 18.62
N GLY A 9 8.45 17.45 18.22
CA GLY A 9 9.13 17.52 16.91
C GLY A 9 8.17 17.46 15.72
N ARG A 10 7.16 16.56 15.75
CA ARG A 10 6.11 16.50 14.71
C ARG A 10 5.29 17.80 14.63
N ARG A 11 4.93 18.39 15.78
CA ARG A 11 4.23 19.68 15.83
C ARG A 11 5.08 20.82 15.26
N SER A 12 6.38 20.85 15.55
CA SER A 12 7.31 21.82 14.97
C SER A 12 7.41 21.69 13.44
N LEU A 13 7.51 20.46 12.92
CA LEU A 13 7.55 20.20 11.48
C LEU A 13 6.22 20.58 10.78
N SER A 14 5.08 20.27 11.39
CA SER A 14 3.75 20.66 10.89
C SER A 14 3.64 22.17 10.78
N LYS A 15 4.01 22.90 11.84
CA LYS A 15 3.99 24.36 11.84
C LYS A 15 4.90 24.96 10.77
N ARG A 16 6.11 24.42 10.60
CA ARG A 16 7.02 24.87 9.52
C ARG A 16 6.40 24.67 8.13
N ARG A 17 5.72 23.53 7.91
CA ARG A 17 5.02 23.25 6.65
C ARG A 17 3.83 24.18 6.45
N GLU A 18 3.04 24.43 7.48
CA GLU A 18 1.91 25.37 7.43
C GLU A 18 2.40 26.79 7.09
N SER A 19 3.51 27.25 7.69
CA SER A 19 4.13 28.54 7.33
C SER A 19 4.60 28.57 5.88
N LEU A 20 5.25 27.51 5.41
CA LEU A 20 5.74 27.43 4.03
C LEU A 20 4.59 27.40 3.01
N ILE A 21 3.51 26.68 3.30
CA ILE A 21 2.30 26.66 2.46
C ILE A 21 1.71 28.05 2.37
N LYS A 22 1.57 28.76 3.50
CA LYS A 22 1.07 30.14 3.53
C LYS A 22 1.97 31.12 2.76
N GLU A 23 3.28 30.98 2.87
CA GLU A 23 4.22 31.85 2.14
C GLU A 23 4.15 31.63 0.62
N LEU A 24 4.03 30.37 0.20
CA LEU A 24 4.08 30.02 -1.22
C LEU A 24 2.74 30.18 -1.94
N TRP A 25 1.62 29.90 -1.27
CA TRP A 25 0.27 29.95 -1.86
C TRP A 25 -0.60 31.10 -1.34
N GLY A 26 -0.28 31.71 -0.20
CA GLY A 26 -1.00 32.87 0.34
C GLY A 26 -2.52 32.69 0.36
N ASP A 27 -3.22 33.68 -0.19
CA ASP A 27 -4.67 33.76 -0.23
C ASP A 27 -5.30 32.76 -1.23
N GLU A 28 -4.55 32.36 -2.28
CA GLU A 28 -5.00 31.39 -3.30
C GLU A 28 -5.34 30.04 -2.67
N LEU A 29 -4.70 29.70 -1.54
CA LEU A 29 -4.90 28.42 -0.85
C LEU A 29 -6.37 28.13 -0.54
N SER A 30 -7.15 29.18 -0.23
CA SER A 30 -8.57 29.06 0.09
C SER A 30 -9.44 28.74 -1.13
N GLU A 31 -8.95 29.03 -2.33
CA GLU A 31 -9.65 28.82 -3.59
C GLU A 31 -9.36 27.43 -4.20
N LEU A 32 -8.30 26.75 -3.74
CA LEU A 32 -7.82 25.48 -4.30
C LEU A 32 -8.65 24.24 -3.92
N ASN A 33 -9.64 24.36 -3.04
CA ASN A 33 -10.46 23.24 -2.55
C ASN A 33 -9.63 21.99 -2.17
N ILE A 34 -8.72 22.15 -1.22
CA ILE A 34 -7.72 21.14 -0.88
C ILE A 34 -8.38 19.92 -0.22
N TRP A 35 -8.01 18.73 -0.70
CA TRP A 35 -8.51 17.49 -0.12
C TRP A 35 -7.81 17.17 1.22
N ASN A 36 -8.61 16.98 2.27
CA ASN A 36 -8.15 16.83 3.65
C ASN A 36 -8.97 15.78 4.40
N ARG A 37 -8.31 14.72 4.89
CA ARG A 37 -8.96 13.61 5.64
C ARG A 37 -9.65 13.99 6.95
N LYS A 38 -9.51 15.24 7.40
CA LYS A 38 -10.24 15.76 8.58
C LYS A 38 -11.53 16.48 8.22
N GLU A 39 -11.68 16.85 6.95
CA GLU A 39 -12.80 17.65 6.43
C GLU A 39 -13.60 16.88 5.39
N HIS A 40 -13.00 15.85 4.78
CA HIS A 40 -13.58 15.05 3.71
C HIS A 40 -13.48 13.55 4.04
N ASP A 41 -14.48 12.80 3.60
CA ASP A 41 -14.55 11.34 3.74
C ASP A 41 -13.87 10.60 2.57
N GLY A 42 -13.77 9.27 2.68
CA GLY A 42 -13.24 8.41 1.60
C GLY A 42 -11.73 8.15 1.65
N PHE A 43 -11.09 8.36 2.81
CA PHE A 43 -9.67 8.07 3.01
C PHE A 43 -9.47 6.69 3.66
N THR A 44 -8.45 5.96 3.20
CA THR A 44 -7.89 4.81 3.91
C THR A 44 -6.51 5.12 4.48
N THR A 45 -6.09 4.36 5.50
CA THR A 45 -4.74 4.45 6.05
C THR A 45 -3.85 3.41 5.38
N ILE A 46 -2.84 3.86 4.64
CA ILE A 46 -1.89 2.98 3.95
C ILE A 46 -0.45 3.18 4.46
N PRO A 47 0.41 2.14 4.40
CA PRO A 47 1.81 2.29 4.77
C PRO A 47 2.54 3.33 3.91
N ARG A 48 3.29 4.24 4.54
CA ARG A 48 4.12 5.25 3.83
C ARG A 48 5.29 4.64 3.04
N THR A 49 5.51 3.34 3.20
CA THR A 49 6.48 2.51 2.47
C THR A 49 5.86 1.79 1.26
N LEU A 50 4.54 1.91 1.04
CA LEU A 50 3.81 1.11 0.04
C LEU A 50 4.38 1.23 -1.38
N ASN A 51 4.86 2.40 -1.80
CA ASN A 51 5.49 2.55 -3.13
C ASN A 51 6.76 1.69 -3.29
N TYR A 52 7.57 1.56 -2.25
CA TYR A 52 8.78 0.73 -2.26
C TYR A 52 8.45 -0.75 -2.18
N ILE A 53 7.45 -1.09 -1.35
CA ILE A 53 6.86 -2.44 -1.30
C ILE A 53 6.36 -2.84 -2.70
N ASN A 54 5.59 -1.98 -3.36
CA ASN A 54 5.03 -2.20 -4.70
C ASN A 54 6.12 -2.50 -5.73
N ARG A 55 7.21 -1.73 -5.72
CA ARG A 55 8.36 -1.98 -6.62
C ARG A 55 9.02 -3.35 -6.37
N ILE A 56 9.11 -3.78 -5.11
CA ILE A 56 9.66 -5.10 -4.77
C ILE A 56 8.69 -6.20 -5.21
N ILE A 57 7.41 -6.15 -4.83
CA ILE A 57 6.47 -7.23 -5.12
C ILE A 57 6.23 -7.40 -6.63
N ASP A 58 6.30 -6.33 -7.43
CA ASP A 58 6.26 -6.43 -8.89
C ASP A 58 7.49 -7.15 -9.46
N TYR A 59 8.67 -6.91 -8.88
CA TYR A 59 9.87 -7.64 -9.24
C TYR A 59 9.75 -9.13 -8.86
N LEU A 60 9.29 -9.41 -7.64
CA LEU A 60 9.12 -10.78 -7.14
C LEU A 60 8.05 -11.56 -7.92
N ALA A 61 7.00 -10.88 -8.39
CA ALA A 61 5.95 -11.48 -9.21
C ALA A 61 6.45 -11.91 -10.61
N GLY A 62 7.61 -11.42 -11.05
CA GLY A 62 8.21 -11.74 -12.35
C GLY A 62 7.69 -10.87 -13.51
N ALA A 63 8.43 -10.93 -14.61
CA ALA A 63 8.18 -10.11 -15.80
C ALA A 63 6.78 -10.33 -16.40
N GLY A 64 6.16 -9.26 -16.90
CA GLY A 64 4.84 -9.30 -17.55
C GLY A 64 3.66 -9.47 -16.59
N SER A 65 3.90 -9.48 -15.27
CA SER A 65 2.86 -9.72 -14.29
C SER A 65 2.91 -8.84 -13.04
N PRO A 66 2.96 -7.50 -13.19
CA PRO A 66 2.92 -6.60 -12.04
C PRO A 66 1.62 -6.80 -11.25
N VAL A 67 1.75 -6.84 -9.94
CA VAL A 67 0.68 -7.07 -8.95
C VAL A 67 0.37 -5.83 -8.13
N SER A 68 1.21 -4.78 -8.18
CA SER A 68 1.11 -3.58 -7.35
C SER A 68 -0.22 -2.84 -7.45
N GLN A 69 -0.80 -2.69 -8.65
CA GLN A 69 -2.11 -2.05 -8.81
C GLN A 69 -3.25 -2.87 -8.19
N THR A 70 -3.20 -4.21 -8.34
CA THR A 70 -4.14 -5.10 -7.66
C THR A 70 -3.95 -5.09 -6.14
N TYR A 71 -2.72 -4.96 -5.67
CA TYR A 71 -2.46 -4.84 -4.23
C TYR A 71 -2.97 -3.51 -3.67
N LEU A 72 -2.80 -2.42 -4.41
CA LEU A 72 -3.29 -1.09 -4.05
C LEU A 72 -4.83 -1.07 -3.98
N SER A 73 -5.54 -1.69 -4.92
CA SER A 73 -7.01 -1.76 -4.88
C SER A 73 -7.52 -2.50 -3.64
N LEU A 74 -6.82 -3.54 -3.18
CA LEU A 74 -7.11 -4.19 -1.89
C LEU A 74 -6.84 -3.25 -0.70
N TRP A 75 -5.70 -2.54 -0.67
CA TRP A 75 -5.40 -1.55 0.39
C TRP A 75 -6.44 -0.44 0.48
N CYS A 76 -7.01 0.00 -0.64
CA CYS A 76 -8.06 1.00 -0.66
C CYS A 76 -9.40 0.49 -0.10
N ARG A 77 -9.56 -0.82 0.11
CA ARG A 77 -10.78 -1.47 0.62
C ARG A 77 -10.61 -2.06 2.02
N VAL A 78 -9.42 -1.98 2.59
CA VAL A 78 -9.10 -2.59 3.88
C VAL A 78 -9.16 -1.56 5.01
N PHE A 79 -9.63 -2.00 6.17
CA PHE A 79 -9.54 -1.28 7.44
C PHE A 79 -8.46 -1.91 8.34
N ASP A 80 -8.47 -1.58 9.64
CA ASP A 80 -7.41 -1.96 10.58
C ASP A 80 -7.33 -3.48 10.82
N GLU A 81 -8.43 -4.22 10.60
CA GLU A 81 -8.48 -5.69 10.70
C GLU A 81 -7.80 -6.42 9.53
N GLY A 82 -7.38 -5.70 8.48
CA GLY A 82 -6.70 -6.31 7.34
C GLY A 82 -7.61 -7.17 6.44
N PHE A 83 -8.93 -7.09 6.58
CA PHE A 83 -9.90 -7.93 5.88
C PHE A 83 -10.59 -7.24 4.70
N VAL A 84 -10.78 -7.97 3.61
CA VAL A 84 -11.54 -7.55 2.44
C VAL A 84 -12.53 -8.65 2.05
N GLU A 85 -13.81 -8.29 1.97
CA GLU A 85 -14.87 -9.14 1.41
C GLU A 85 -15.10 -8.77 -0.07
N ILE A 86 -14.77 -9.69 -0.98
CA ILE A 86 -14.89 -9.49 -2.42
C ILE A 86 -16.20 -10.11 -2.91
N ARG A 87 -17.18 -9.23 -3.15
CA ARG A 87 -18.47 -9.62 -3.75
C ARG A 87 -18.50 -9.41 -5.26
N ASP A 88 -17.90 -8.31 -5.72
CA ASP A 88 -17.85 -7.88 -7.12
C ASP A 88 -16.40 -7.92 -7.63
N LYS A 89 -16.13 -8.86 -8.54
CA LYS A 89 -14.80 -9.02 -9.13
C LYS A 89 -14.56 -8.06 -10.29
N ASP A 90 -15.62 -7.64 -10.97
CA ASP A 90 -15.54 -6.72 -12.10
C ASP A 90 -15.09 -5.34 -11.62
N ALA A 91 -15.65 -4.86 -10.51
CA ALA A 91 -15.23 -3.63 -9.86
C ALA A 91 -13.73 -3.66 -9.46
N LEU A 92 -13.27 -4.75 -8.83
CA LEU A 92 -11.86 -4.87 -8.43
C LEU A 92 -10.92 -5.03 -9.62
N ALA A 93 -11.35 -5.71 -10.69
CA ALA A 93 -10.57 -5.79 -11.91
C ALA A 93 -10.41 -4.39 -12.54
N PHE A 94 -11.49 -3.61 -12.59
CA PHE A 94 -11.48 -2.24 -13.08
C PHE A 94 -10.59 -1.31 -12.24
N GLU A 95 -10.73 -1.33 -10.91
CA GLU A 95 -9.90 -0.56 -9.98
C GLU A 95 -8.41 -0.91 -10.08
N SER A 96 -8.11 -2.17 -10.42
CA SER A 96 -6.74 -2.62 -10.67
C SER A 96 -6.20 -2.22 -12.04
N GLY A 97 -6.98 -1.47 -12.84
CA GLY A 97 -6.61 -0.98 -14.16
C GLY A 97 -6.83 -1.97 -15.31
N PHE A 98 -7.58 -3.05 -15.09
CA PHE A 98 -7.88 -4.03 -16.14
C PHE A 98 -9.22 -3.75 -16.83
N SER A 99 -9.28 -3.97 -18.14
CA SER A 99 -10.48 -3.75 -18.95
C SER A 99 -10.63 -4.80 -20.06
N GLY A 100 -11.79 -4.82 -20.70
CA GLY A 100 -12.12 -5.75 -21.78
C GLY A 100 -12.46 -7.17 -21.30
N GLN A 101 -12.65 -8.08 -22.27
CA GLN A 101 -13.16 -9.44 -22.03
C GLN A 101 -12.30 -10.31 -21.10
N ARG A 102 -11.03 -9.93 -20.89
CA ARG A 102 -10.08 -10.65 -20.03
C ARG A 102 -9.78 -9.94 -18.72
N ALA A 103 -10.51 -8.88 -18.37
CA ALA A 103 -10.23 -8.07 -17.17
C ALA A 103 -10.21 -8.92 -15.90
N VAL A 104 -11.32 -9.60 -15.59
CA VAL A 104 -11.45 -10.46 -14.41
C VAL A 104 -10.46 -11.61 -14.44
N THR A 105 -10.25 -12.26 -15.59
CA THR A 105 -9.26 -13.35 -15.73
C THR A 105 -7.84 -12.89 -15.43
N THR A 106 -7.46 -11.70 -15.92
CA THR A 106 -6.14 -11.11 -15.66
C THR A 106 -5.99 -10.74 -14.19
N TRP A 107 -7.02 -10.13 -13.62
CA TRP A 107 -7.09 -9.80 -12.20
C TRP A 107 -6.96 -11.05 -11.30
N LEU A 108 -7.68 -12.13 -11.60
CA LEU A 108 -7.54 -13.41 -10.90
C LEU A 108 -6.10 -13.94 -10.95
N GLY A 109 -5.41 -13.78 -12.09
CA GLY A 109 -3.99 -14.11 -12.22
C GLY A 109 -3.10 -13.29 -11.28
N ARG A 110 -3.41 -12.01 -11.05
CA ARG A 110 -2.68 -11.17 -10.07
C ARG A 110 -3.00 -11.56 -8.63
N MET A 111 -4.26 -11.84 -8.32
CA MET A 111 -4.66 -12.34 -6.99
C MET A 111 -3.95 -13.64 -6.62
N LYS A 112 -3.83 -14.58 -7.58
CA LYS A 112 -3.07 -15.82 -7.39
C LYS A 112 -1.61 -15.54 -7.06
N LYS A 113 -0.95 -14.65 -7.81
CA LYS A 113 0.44 -14.24 -7.54
C LYS A 113 0.60 -13.57 -6.18
N LEU A 114 -0.31 -12.69 -5.78
CA LEU A 114 -0.28 -12.07 -4.45
C LEU A 114 -0.37 -13.13 -3.33
N ARG A 115 -1.21 -14.16 -3.51
CA ARG A 115 -1.32 -15.29 -2.59
C ARG A 115 -0.04 -16.14 -2.58
N GLU A 116 0.52 -16.45 -3.74
CA GLU A 116 1.78 -17.20 -3.89
C GLU A 116 2.97 -16.49 -3.23
N LEU A 117 3.04 -15.17 -3.37
CA LEU A 117 4.04 -14.33 -2.69
C LEU A 117 3.81 -14.21 -1.18
N GLY A 118 2.68 -14.71 -0.65
CA GLY A 118 2.36 -14.62 0.76
C GLY A 118 1.94 -13.22 1.23
N LEU A 119 1.51 -12.35 0.33
CA LEU A 119 1.01 -11.00 0.66
C LEU A 119 -0.46 -11.04 1.11
N ILE A 120 -1.20 -12.06 0.69
CA ILE A 120 -2.60 -12.26 1.06
C ILE A 120 -2.87 -13.71 1.44
N SER A 121 -3.79 -13.89 2.40
CA SER A 121 -4.42 -15.17 2.71
C SER A 121 -5.87 -15.13 2.24
N THR A 122 -6.38 -16.24 1.69
CA THR A 122 -7.70 -16.24 1.03
C THR A 122 -8.56 -17.42 1.48
N LYS A 123 -9.87 -17.20 1.57
CA LYS A 123 -10.86 -18.25 1.81
C LYS A 123 -12.00 -18.14 0.79
N PRO A 124 -12.55 -19.29 0.34
CA PRO A 124 -13.64 -19.30 -0.62
C PRO A 124 -14.96 -18.82 0.02
N GLY A 125 -15.88 -18.37 -0.83
CA GLY A 125 -17.24 -18.02 -0.46
C GLY A 125 -18.12 -17.93 -1.71
N THR A 126 -19.23 -17.19 -1.64
CA THR A 126 -20.22 -17.12 -2.74
C THR A 126 -19.64 -16.55 -4.04
N SER A 127 -18.65 -15.66 -3.95
CA SER A 127 -17.94 -15.12 -5.11
C SER A 127 -16.68 -15.93 -5.48
N GLY A 128 -16.48 -17.15 -4.98
CA GLY A 128 -15.36 -18.02 -5.35
C GLY A 128 -14.13 -17.91 -4.44
N GLU A 129 -12.96 -18.36 -4.91
CA GLU A 129 -11.76 -18.61 -4.08
C GLU A 129 -11.14 -17.38 -3.38
N PHE A 130 -11.47 -16.18 -3.87
CA PHE A 130 -11.00 -14.90 -3.35
C PHE A 130 -12.10 -14.10 -2.64
N HIS A 131 -13.23 -14.72 -2.28
CA HIS A 131 -14.34 -14.00 -1.66
C HIS A 131 -13.95 -13.38 -0.31
N TYR A 132 -13.10 -14.04 0.46
CA TYR A 132 -12.55 -13.50 1.71
C TYR A 132 -11.03 -13.40 1.61
N VAL A 133 -10.50 -12.21 1.87
CA VAL A 133 -9.07 -11.92 1.76
C VAL A 133 -8.57 -11.25 3.05
N ILE A 134 -7.44 -11.73 3.57
CA ILE A 134 -6.69 -11.09 4.66
C ILE A 134 -5.36 -10.58 4.08
N MET A 135 -5.08 -9.30 4.29
CA MET A 135 -3.83 -8.63 3.97
C MET A 135 -2.79 -8.99 5.02
N LEU A 136 -1.65 -9.52 4.59
CA LEU A 136 -0.54 -9.89 5.47
C LEU A 136 0.49 -8.77 5.53
N ASN A 137 1.28 -8.70 6.60
CA ASN A 137 2.30 -7.66 6.73
C ASN A 137 3.36 -7.78 5.59
N PRO A 138 3.41 -6.81 4.65
CA PRO A 138 4.32 -6.91 3.52
C PRO A 138 5.80 -6.80 3.91
N LEU A 139 6.13 -6.13 5.02
CA LEU A 139 7.52 -6.01 5.47
C LEU A 139 8.07 -7.36 5.92
N TYR A 140 7.29 -8.09 6.71
CA TYR A 140 7.62 -9.46 7.11
C TYR A 140 7.80 -10.38 5.89
N VAL A 141 6.86 -10.33 4.94
CA VAL A 141 6.88 -11.16 3.73
C VAL A 141 8.11 -10.87 2.88
N ILE A 142 8.45 -9.60 2.66
CA ILE A 142 9.61 -9.20 1.87
C ILE A 142 10.91 -9.67 2.53
N LYS A 143 11.08 -9.40 3.83
CA LYS A 143 12.27 -9.81 4.58
C LYS A 143 12.47 -11.32 4.50
N LYS A 144 11.42 -12.08 4.81
CA LYS A 144 11.42 -13.54 4.75
C LYS A 144 11.77 -14.05 3.35
N SER A 145 11.26 -13.40 2.30
CA SER A 145 11.53 -13.78 0.91
C SER A 145 13.00 -13.59 0.55
N TYR A 146 13.62 -12.45 0.89
CA TYR A 146 15.04 -12.22 0.65
C TYR A 146 15.92 -13.21 1.42
N GLU A 147 15.60 -13.44 2.70
CA GLU A 147 16.35 -14.37 3.56
C GLU A 147 16.24 -15.82 3.07
N SER A 148 15.02 -16.29 2.76
CA SER A 148 14.79 -17.69 2.38
C SER A 148 15.37 -18.04 1.00
N ASN A 149 15.43 -17.07 0.08
CA ASN A 149 16.04 -17.28 -1.24
C ASN A 149 17.55 -17.02 -1.25
N GLY A 150 18.14 -16.60 -0.13
CA GLY A 150 19.56 -16.24 -0.05
C GLY A 150 19.95 -15.09 -0.97
N TRP A 151 19.01 -14.19 -1.30
CA TRP A 151 19.28 -13.07 -2.19
C TRP A 151 20.11 -12.00 -1.49
N ALA A 152 21.06 -11.43 -2.23
CA ALA A 152 21.76 -10.24 -1.78
C ALA A 152 20.77 -9.08 -1.59
N ARG A 153 21.04 -8.23 -0.59
CA ARG A 153 20.28 -6.99 -0.36
C ARG A 153 20.58 -6.00 -1.48
N ASP A 154 19.75 -6.05 -2.51
CA ASP A 154 19.85 -5.21 -3.69
C ASP A 154 19.39 -3.76 -3.45
N GLU A 155 19.43 -2.95 -4.51
CA GLU A 155 18.99 -1.55 -4.49
C GLU A 155 17.54 -1.36 -4.00
N ARG A 156 16.63 -2.30 -4.28
CA ARG A 156 15.21 -2.18 -3.90
C ARG A 156 15.04 -2.43 -2.42
N TYR A 157 15.70 -3.46 -1.89
CA TYR A 157 15.72 -3.75 -0.46
C TYR A 157 16.30 -2.57 0.34
N ASN A 158 17.44 -2.04 -0.12
CA ASN A 158 18.10 -0.92 0.56
C ASN A 158 17.27 0.37 0.47
N ALA A 159 16.60 0.63 -0.65
CA ALA A 159 15.70 1.77 -0.80
C ALA A 159 14.47 1.67 0.13
N LEU A 160 13.87 0.48 0.25
CA LEU A 160 12.80 0.24 1.22
C LEU A 160 13.30 0.45 2.65
N PHE A 161 14.47 -0.10 3.00
CA PHE A 161 15.04 0.06 4.33
C PHE A 161 15.32 1.52 4.70
N SER A 162 15.91 2.28 3.78
CA SER A 162 16.12 3.73 3.96
C SER A 162 14.79 4.45 4.20
N ARG A 163 13.76 4.16 3.40
CA ARG A 163 12.43 4.74 3.59
C ARG A 163 11.81 4.35 4.94
N MET A 164 12.00 3.11 5.38
CA MET A 164 11.53 2.65 6.68
C MET A 164 12.12 3.48 7.81
N GLN A 165 13.43 3.74 7.78
CA GLN A 165 14.12 4.60 8.75
C GLN A 165 13.54 6.03 8.77
N GLU A 166 13.30 6.62 7.60
CA GLU A 166 12.70 7.97 7.50
C GLU A 166 11.30 8.05 8.12
N VAL A 167 10.48 7.01 7.95
CA VAL A 167 9.10 7.00 8.42
C VAL A 167 8.93 6.39 9.81
N GLY A 168 10.00 5.85 10.39
CA GLY A 168 9.99 5.16 11.68
C GLY A 168 9.28 3.80 11.63
N ALA A 169 9.35 3.11 10.49
CA ALA A 169 8.96 1.70 10.37
C ALA A 169 10.17 0.81 10.66
N GLU A 170 9.91 -0.41 11.11
CA GLU A 170 10.92 -1.41 11.44
C GLU A 170 10.60 -2.73 10.74
N TRP A 171 11.60 -3.58 10.59
CA TRP A 171 11.38 -4.94 10.13
C TRP A 171 10.72 -5.73 11.25
N GLU A 172 9.62 -6.42 10.93
CA GLU A 172 9.01 -7.42 11.82
C GLU A 172 9.65 -8.81 11.66
#